data_AF-A0A7J7PZ57-F1
#
_entry.id   AF-A0A7J7PZ57-F1
#
_cell.length_a   1.000
_cell.length_b   1.000
_cell.length_c   1.000
_cell.angle_alpha   90.00
_cell.angle_beta   90.00
_cell.angle_gamma   90.00
#
_symmetry.space_group_name_H-M   'P 1'
#
loop_
_entity.id
_entity.type
_entity.pdbx_description
1 polymer ?
#
loop_
_entity_poly.entity_id
_entity_poly.type
_entity_poly.pdbx_seq_one_letter_code
_entity_poly.pdbx_strand_id
1 'polypeptide(L)'
;MPGSHDSSHANPASGSSSSTQLNSSSGNAMGLRPGSSAGHVAAAVPQCPGRLQLPLLGWGLCSPHEALLQPAWVWLLAPGLPLPLRQEWRLLFNSSKHGMSYSTFLGRLGEACPTLLLVRDKGGAVFGGIAHAPWQKTGTFYGDYASSIFSLLPRANVYPASGINGNLQWCGVSFSQLPNGVGFGGQVGHFGLFLDASLDTGMSRPSATYASPCLASSQVFQVDVVEAWLLQPPEEEQQGDAAGARNGSRGSGLSALDKARGDRQILQWAGVDKNYSAGIKDEPIED
;
A
#
# COMPACT_ATOMS: atom_id res chain seq x y z
N MET A 1 -17.50 45.18 -49.96
CA MET A 1 -16.57 45.07 -51.10
C MET A 1 -16.01 43.65 -51.09
N PRO A 2 -16.51 42.78 -51.98
CA PRO A 2 -16.04 41.41 -52.14
C PRO A 2 -14.84 41.37 -53.10
N GLY A 3 -13.94 40.41 -52.91
CA GLY A 3 -12.85 40.11 -53.84
C GLY A 3 -12.73 38.60 -53.95
N SER A 4 -13.08 38.10 -55.13
CA SER A 4 -13.20 36.71 -55.55
C SER A 4 -11.97 36.23 -56.33
N HIS A 5 -11.94 34.91 -56.61
CA HIS A 5 -11.14 34.16 -57.59
C HIS A 5 -9.69 33.78 -57.20
N ASP A 6 -9.16 32.60 -57.55
CA ASP A 6 -9.76 31.39 -58.11
C ASP A 6 -8.87 30.16 -57.85
N SER A 7 -9.53 29.02 -57.94
CA SER A 7 -9.09 27.62 -58.11
C SER A 7 -7.79 27.31 -58.89
N SER A 8 -7.12 26.20 -58.54
CA SER A 8 -6.88 25.09 -59.50
C SER A 8 -6.39 23.77 -58.86
N HIS A 9 -6.96 22.69 -59.39
CA HIS A 9 -6.84 21.25 -59.15
C HIS A 9 -5.45 20.59 -59.07
N ALA A 10 -5.35 19.47 -58.31
CA ALA A 10 -5.08 18.11 -58.82
C ALA A 10 -5.07 17.05 -57.69
N ASN A 11 -5.84 15.96 -57.89
CA ASN A 11 -5.82 14.66 -57.19
C ASN A 11 -5.11 13.64 -58.11
N PRO A 12 -4.95 12.33 -57.77
CA PRO A 12 -4.52 11.68 -56.53
C PRO A 12 -3.36 10.68 -56.82
N ALA A 13 -2.72 10.11 -55.80
CA ALA A 13 -1.82 8.96 -55.98
C ALA A 13 -2.13 7.84 -54.99
N SER A 14 -2.61 6.74 -55.57
CA SER A 14 -2.77 5.40 -55.03
C SER A 14 -1.44 4.81 -54.57
N GLY A 15 -1.41 4.28 -53.34
CA GLY A 15 -0.32 3.46 -52.81
C GLY A 15 -0.89 2.18 -52.20
N SER A 16 -0.38 1.06 -52.69
CA SER A 16 -0.89 -0.30 -52.66
C SER A 16 -0.99 -0.99 -51.30
N SER A 17 -2.03 -1.81 -51.20
CA SER A 17 -2.25 -2.94 -50.31
C SER A 17 -1.09 -3.95 -50.27
N SER A 18 -0.79 -4.48 -49.08
CA SER A 18 -0.07 -5.75 -48.92
C SER A 18 -0.62 -6.51 -47.73
N SER A 19 -1.59 -7.37 -48.03
CA SER A 19 -2.12 -8.43 -47.18
C SER A 19 -1.15 -9.62 -47.21
N THR A 20 -0.69 -10.08 -46.06
CA THR A 20 -0.03 -11.39 -45.93
C THR A 20 -0.93 -12.31 -45.13
N GLN A 21 -1.57 -13.24 -45.84
CA GLN A 21 -2.31 -14.35 -45.25
C GLN A 21 -1.35 -15.44 -44.75
N LEU A 22 -1.69 -15.94 -43.56
CA LEU A 22 -1.75 -17.33 -43.11
C LEU A 22 -1.10 -18.39 -44.00
N ASN A 23 -0.16 -19.16 -43.42
CA ASN A 23 0.11 -20.52 -43.86
C ASN A 23 -0.13 -21.49 -42.69
N SER A 24 -1.10 -22.37 -42.90
CA SER A 24 -1.46 -23.51 -42.06
C SER A 24 -0.73 -24.75 -42.56
N SER A 25 0.03 -25.42 -41.70
CA SER A 25 0.52 -26.77 -41.96
C SER A 25 0.08 -27.71 -40.84
N SER A 26 -0.92 -28.53 -41.16
CA SER A 26 -1.36 -29.69 -40.40
C SER A 26 -0.30 -30.80 -40.47
N GLY A 27 0.04 -31.38 -39.31
CA GLY A 27 0.92 -32.54 -39.20
C GLY A 27 0.37 -33.50 -38.13
N ASN A 28 0.22 -34.76 -38.52
CA ASN A 28 -0.57 -35.82 -37.87
C ASN A 28 -0.16 -36.25 -36.45
N ALA A 29 -1.16 -36.82 -35.76
CA ALA A 29 -1.10 -37.51 -34.48
C ALA A 29 -0.68 -38.99 -34.58
N MET A 30 0.05 -39.46 -33.56
CA MET A 30 0.09 -40.80 -32.94
C MET A 30 0.97 -40.62 -31.67
N GLY A 31 0.56 -40.74 -30.41
CA GLY A 31 -0.27 -41.76 -29.76
C GLY A 31 0.66 -42.79 -29.10
N LEU A 32 0.86 -42.76 -27.77
CA LEU A 32 1.10 -43.91 -26.85
C LEU A 32 1.36 -43.47 -25.37
N ARG A 33 0.31 -43.62 -24.55
CA ARG A 33 0.15 -44.11 -23.16
C ARG A 33 1.04 -43.70 -21.95
N PRO A 34 0.50 -43.81 -20.71
CA PRO A 34 0.89 -43.03 -19.54
C PRO A 34 1.78 -43.79 -18.54
N GLY A 35 2.60 -43.07 -17.79
CA GLY A 35 3.45 -43.62 -16.73
C GLY A 35 3.65 -42.65 -15.57
N SER A 36 3.22 -43.11 -14.40
CA SER A 36 3.75 -42.85 -13.05
C SER A 36 3.61 -41.47 -12.41
N SER A 37 2.91 -41.49 -11.27
CA SER A 37 2.82 -40.47 -10.25
C SER A 37 4.18 -40.07 -9.68
N ALA A 38 4.51 -38.80 -9.77
CA ALA A 38 5.45 -38.15 -8.86
C ALA A 38 4.79 -36.86 -8.37
N GLY A 39 4.68 -36.74 -7.05
CA GLY A 39 4.06 -35.60 -6.38
C GLY A 39 4.70 -34.30 -6.84
N HIS A 40 3.89 -33.42 -7.42
CA HIS A 40 4.27 -32.04 -7.64
C HIS A 40 4.23 -31.34 -6.29
N VAL A 41 5.34 -31.40 -5.56
CA VAL A 41 5.67 -30.32 -4.64
C VAL A 41 5.82 -29.10 -5.53
N ALA A 42 4.87 -28.16 -5.47
CA ALA A 42 4.95 -26.90 -6.18
C ALA A 42 6.23 -26.19 -5.70
N ALA A 43 7.31 -26.33 -6.47
CA ALA A 43 8.55 -25.64 -6.21
C ALA A 43 8.23 -24.14 -6.26
N ALA A 44 8.42 -23.47 -5.13
CA ALA A 44 8.34 -22.02 -5.07
C ALA A 44 9.24 -21.47 -6.18
N VAL A 45 8.65 -20.76 -7.14
CA VAL A 45 9.38 -20.15 -8.23
C VAL A 45 10.41 -19.22 -7.61
N PRO A 46 11.72 -19.41 -7.86
CA PRO A 46 12.74 -18.55 -7.31
C PRO A 46 12.47 -17.13 -7.80
N GLN A 47 12.10 -16.25 -6.88
CA GLN A 47 11.80 -14.87 -7.20
C GLN A 47 13.07 -14.21 -7.75
N CYS A 48 13.04 -13.81 -9.02
CA CYS A 48 14.16 -13.10 -9.63
C CYS A 48 14.36 -11.77 -8.88
N PRO A 49 15.56 -11.49 -8.35
CA PRO A 49 15.86 -10.19 -7.77
C PRO A 49 15.82 -9.15 -8.89
N GLY A 50 14.75 -8.36 -8.95
CA GLY A 50 14.57 -7.30 -9.96
C GLY A 50 13.24 -7.32 -10.71
N ARG A 51 12.38 -8.33 -10.54
CA ARG A 51 11.01 -8.22 -11.05
C ARG A 51 10.22 -7.32 -10.11
N LEU A 52 9.81 -6.14 -10.59
CA LEU A 52 8.81 -5.33 -9.89
C LEU A 52 7.54 -6.17 -9.78
N GLN A 53 7.23 -6.64 -8.59
CA GLN A 53 5.98 -7.34 -8.31
C GLN A 53 4.96 -6.31 -7.83
N LEU A 54 3.76 -6.38 -8.38
CA LEU A 54 2.65 -5.58 -7.87
C LEU A 54 2.34 -6.01 -6.43
N PRO A 55 2.06 -5.06 -5.53
CA PRO A 55 1.46 -5.37 -4.24
C PRO A 55 0.20 -6.22 -4.43
N LEU A 56 0.02 -7.20 -3.56
CA LEU A 56 -1.25 -7.90 -3.42
C LEU A 56 -2.31 -6.91 -2.91
N LEU A 57 -3.50 -6.91 -3.52
CA LEU A 57 -4.58 -6.01 -3.12
C LEU A 57 -5.60 -6.79 -2.28
N GLY A 58 -5.62 -6.51 -0.98
CA GLY A 58 -6.61 -7.00 -0.04
C GLY A 58 -7.88 -6.15 -0.08
N TRP A 59 -8.83 -6.50 -0.95
CA TRP A 59 -10.06 -5.71 -1.20
C TRP A 59 -11.07 -5.71 -0.04
N GLY A 60 -10.88 -6.54 0.98
CA GLY A 60 -11.80 -6.66 2.11
C GLY A 60 -13.21 -7.06 1.67
N LEU A 61 -14.20 -6.20 1.96
CA LEU A 61 -15.60 -6.41 1.58
C LEU A 61 -15.94 -5.97 0.15
N CYS A 62 -15.00 -5.33 -0.56
CA CYS A 62 -15.22 -4.86 -1.93
C CYS A 62 -14.80 -5.93 -2.94
N SER A 63 -15.50 -5.98 -4.07
CA SER A 63 -14.97 -6.65 -5.26
C SER A 63 -13.98 -5.73 -6.01
N PRO A 64 -13.06 -6.28 -6.82
CA PRO A 64 -12.08 -5.48 -7.57
C PRO A 64 -12.70 -4.42 -8.49
N HIS A 65 -13.93 -4.65 -8.97
CA HIS A 65 -14.64 -3.72 -9.85
C HIS A 65 -15.29 -2.55 -9.11
N GLU A 66 -15.54 -2.70 -7.81
CA GLU A 66 -16.16 -1.65 -6.97
C GLU A 66 -15.13 -0.71 -6.37
N ALA A 67 -13.89 -1.18 -6.24
CA ALA A 67 -12.81 -0.40 -5.67
C ALA A 67 -12.35 0.67 -6.66
N LEU A 68 -12.14 1.87 -6.13
CA LEU A 68 -11.63 2.99 -6.89
C LEU A 68 -10.18 2.71 -7.32
N LEU A 69 -9.32 2.23 -6.41
CA LEU A 69 -7.92 1.94 -6.72
C LEU A 69 -7.77 0.82 -7.77
N GLN A 70 -7.30 1.20 -8.97
CA GLN A 70 -7.04 0.27 -10.06
C GLN A 70 -5.58 -0.24 -10.07
N PRO A 71 -5.31 -1.49 -10.52
CA PRO A 71 -3.96 -2.05 -10.58
C PRO A 71 -2.95 -1.19 -11.37
N ALA A 72 -3.39 -0.47 -12.40
CA ALA A 72 -2.54 0.43 -13.17
C ALA A 72 -1.97 1.59 -12.34
N TRP A 73 -2.73 2.08 -11.35
CA TRP A 73 -2.27 3.15 -10.46
C TRP A 73 -1.36 2.63 -9.37
N VAL A 74 -1.54 1.38 -8.96
CA VAL A 74 -0.60 0.69 -8.06
C VAL A 74 0.77 0.59 -8.71
N TRP A 75 0.84 0.26 -10.01
CA TRP A 75 2.09 0.28 -10.79
C TRP A 75 2.79 1.63 -10.80
N LEU A 76 2.02 2.73 -10.81
CA LEU A 76 2.56 4.08 -10.79
C LEU A 76 3.10 4.47 -9.41
N LEU A 77 2.35 4.14 -8.35
CA LEU A 77 2.62 4.60 -6.99
C LEU A 77 3.65 3.72 -6.26
N ALA A 78 3.59 2.40 -6.42
CA ALA A 78 4.45 1.46 -5.69
C ALA A 78 5.95 1.71 -5.88
N PRO A 79 6.48 2.06 -7.08
CA PRO A 79 7.90 2.34 -7.26
C PRO A 79 8.44 3.50 -6.41
N GLY A 80 7.58 4.43 -6.00
CA GLY A 80 7.94 5.56 -5.12
C GLY A 80 8.06 5.19 -3.64
N LEU A 81 7.62 3.99 -3.23
CA LEU A 81 7.58 3.57 -1.83
C LEU A 81 8.78 2.68 -1.46
N PRO A 82 9.22 2.59 -0.19
CA PRO A 82 10.15 1.56 0.26
C PRO A 82 9.65 0.12 -0.03
N LEU A 83 10.56 -0.82 -0.30
CA LEU A 83 10.22 -2.21 -0.65
C LEU A 83 9.23 -2.91 0.31
N PRO A 84 9.33 -2.74 1.65
CA PRO A 84 8.37 -3.36 2.58
C PRO A 84 6.93 -2.93 2.35
N LEU A 85 6.70 -1.70 1.89
CA LEU A 85 5.35 -1.15 1.63
C LEU A 85 4.78 -1.57 0.28
N ARG A 86 5.53 -2.33 -0.53
CA ARG A 86 5.12 -2.78 -1.87
C ARG A 86 4.57 -4.21 -1.88
N GLN A 87 4.44 -4.85 -0.71
CA GLN A 87 4.06 -6.26 -0.63
C GLN A 87 2.55 -6.44 -0.66
N GLU A 88 1.83 -5.78 0.23
CA GLU A 88 0.38 -5.91 0.35
C GLU A 88 -0.28 -4.58 0.69
N TRP A 89 -1.32 -4.23 -0.06
CA TRP A 89 -2.16 -3.07 0.22
C TRP A 89 -3.56 -3.52 0.58
N ARG A 90 -4.03 -3.13 1.76
CA ARG A 90 -5.31 -3.59 2.31
C ARG A 90 -6.32 -2.45 2.40
N LEU A 91 -7.52 -2.65 1.88
CA LEU A 91 -8.59 -1.67 1.96
C LEU A 91 -9.10 -1.56 3.40
N LEU A 92 -8.94 -0.40 4.02
CA LEU A 92 -9.45 -0.10 5.35
C LEU A 92 -10.85 0.52 5.29
N PHE A 93 -11.05 1.42 4.32
CA PHE A 93 -12.26 2.21 4.18
C PHE A 93 -12.64 2.41 2.71
N ASN A 94 -13.92 2.25 2.39
CA ASN A 94 -14.54 2.69 1.14
C ASN A 94 -15.88 3.34 1.49
N SER A 95 -16.06 4.61 1.10
CA SER A 95 -17.26 5.40 1.43
C SER A 95 -18.58 4.80 0.91
N SER A 96 -18.55 4.09 -0.22
CA SER A 96 -19.73 3.45 -0.81
C SER A 96 -20.20 2.23 -0.02
N LYS A 97 -19.30 1.58 0.72
CA LYS A 97 -19.62 0.40 1.56
C LYS A 97 -19.79 0.74 3.03
N HIS A 98 -19.02 1.70 3.55
CA HIS A 98 -19.00 2.03 4.97
C HIS A 98 -19.77 3.31 5.33
N GLY A 99 -20.31 4.01 4.33
CA GLY A 99 -21.01 5.28 4.50
C GLY A 99 -20.06 6.48 4.62
N MET A 100 -20.66 7.67 4.73
CA MET A 100 -19.97 8.97 4.73
C MET A 100 -19.83 9.54 6.15
N SER A 101 -19.45 8.69 7.10
CA SER A 101 -19.23 9.09 8.49
C SER A 101 -17.74 9.25 8.79
N TYR A 102 -17.32 10.46 9.17
CA TYR A 102 -15.93 10.73 9.54
C TYR A 102 -15.45 9.98 10.79
N SER A 103 -16.34 9.73 11.74
CA SER A 103 -16.01 8.90 12.91
C SER A 103 -15.78 7.43 12.52
N THR A 104 -16.56 6.92 11.56
CA THR A 104 -16.37 5.57 10.99
C THR A 104 -15.10 5.50 10.15
N PHE A 105 -14.80 6.55 9.37
CA PHE A 105 -13.55 6.68 8.63
C PHE A 105 -12.34 6.61 9.59
N LEU A 106 -12.23 7.54 10.54
CA LEU A 106 -11.10 7.56 11.48
C LEU A 106 -11.04 6.29 12.34
N GLY A 107 -12.19 5.74 12.75
CA GLY A 107 -12.24 4.49 13.53
C GLY A 107 -11.70 3.27 12.78
N ARG A 108 -11.86 3.23 11.44
CA ARG A 108 -11.31 2.16 10.59
C ARG A 108 -9.84 2.36 10.27
N LEU A 109 -9.37 3.60 10.19
CA LEU A 109 -7.96 3.89 10.02
C LEU A 109 -7.18 3.60 11.31
N GLY A 110 -7.74 3.92 12.48
CA GLY A 110 -7.10 3.65 13.78
C GLY A 110 -5.66 4.19 13.82
N GLU A 111 -4.73 3.32 14.20
CA GLU A 111 -3.28 3.60 14.21
C GLU A 111 -2.57 3.11 12.93
N ALA A 112 -3.32 2.76 11.87
CA ALA A 112 -2.75 2.22 10.65
C ALA A 112 -1.86 3.26 9.96
N CYS A 113 -0.65 2.84 9.59
CA CYS A 113 0.35 3.68 8.95
C CYS A 113 1.44 2.80 8.31
N PRO A 114 1.94 3.12 7.11
CA PRO A 114 1.50 4.20 6.22
C PRO A 114 0.14 3.94 5.57
N THR A 115 -0.60 5.00 5.26
CA THR A 115 -1.91 4.89 4.60
C THR A 115 -1.96 5.69 3.30
N LEU A 116 -2.64 5.15 2.30
CA LEU A 116 -2.98 5.83 1.05
C LEU A 116 -4.44 6.26 1.12
N LEU A 117 -4.67 7.58 1.09
CA LEU A 117 -5.99 8.18 0.91
C LEU A 117 -6.21 8.40 -0.59
N LEU A 118 -7.33 7.92 -1.11
CA LEU A 118 -7.73 8.06 -2.50
C LEU A 118 -9.11 8.69 -2.58
N VAL A 119 -9.25 9.70 -3.44
CA VAL A 119 -10.49 10.45 -3.63
C VAL A 119 -10.79 10.52 -5.11
N ARG A 120 -12.05 10.22 -5.46
CA ARG A 120 -12.65 10.60 -6.74
C ARG A 120 -13.65 11.70 -6.46
N ASP A 121 -13.53 12.81 -7.17
CA ASP A 121 -14.52 13.87 -7.13
C ASP A 121 -15.64 13.66 -8.17
N LYS A 122 -16.76 14.38 -8.03
CA LYS A 122 -17.86 14.33 -8.99
C LYS A 122 -17.51 14.93 -10.36
N GLY A 123 -16.38 15.63 -10.47
CA GLY A 123 -15.81 16.09 -11.74
C GLY A 123 -15.00 15.00 -12.47
N GLY A 124 -14.85 13.82 -11.88
CA GLY A 124 -14.12 12.68 -12.43
C GLY A 124 -12.60 12.72 -12.22
N ALA A 125 -12.07 13.72 -11.50
CA ALA A 125 -10.67 13.74 -11.12
C ALA A 125 -10.42 12.68 -10.02
N VAL A 126 -9.30 11.99 -10.12
CA VAL A 126 -8.87 10.98 -9.13
C VAL A 126 -7.51 11.38 -8.62
N PHE A 127 -7.40 11.56 -7.32
CA PHE A 127 -6.22 12.11 -6.64
C PHE A 127 -6.18 11.64 -5.19
N GLY A 128 -5.09 11.92 -4.49
CA GLY A 128 -4.93 11.42 -3.14
C GLY A 128 -3.61 11.81 -2.50
N GLY A 129 -3.32 11.15 -1.39
CA GLY A 129 -2.07 11.31 -0.68
C GLY A 129 -1.69 10.08 0.11
N ILE A 130 -0.39 9.89 0.28
CA ILE A 130 0.22 8.85 1.11
C ILE A 130 0.70 9.50 2.39
N ALA A 131 0.09 9.13 3.49
CA ALA A 131 0.44 9.55 4.85
C ALA A 131 1.41 8.54 5.46
N HIS A 132 2.61 9.00 5.80
CA HIS A 132 3.62 8.22 6.52
C HIS A 132 3.58 8.41 8.05
N ALA A 133 2.55 9.08 8.56
CA ALA A 133 2.24 9.15 9.99
C ALA A 133 0.78 8.73 10.25
N PRO A 134 0.48 8.11 11.41
CA PRO A 134 -0.89 7.77 11.78
C PRO A 134 -1.75 9.02 11.90
N TRP A 135 -3.07 8.90 11.69
CA TRP A 135 -4.00 10.03 11.69
C TRP A 135 -4.33 10.52 13.11
N GLN A 136 -3.33 11.13 13.75
CA GLN A 136 -3.42 11.70 15.10
C GLN A 136 -4.37 12.89 15.12
N LYS A 137 -5.32 12.89 16.06
CA LYS A 137 -6.32 13.94 16.21
C LYS A 137 -5.67 15.18 16.84
N THR A 138 -5.24 16.14 16.01
CA THR A 138 -4.54 17.34 16.46
C THR A 138 -4.94 18.57 15.64
N GLY A 139 -4.89 19.74 16.26
CA GLY A 139 -5.18 21.03 15.64
C GLY A 139 -3.96 21.70 15.00
N THR A 140 -2.86 20.96 14.84
CA THR A 140 -1.62 21.43 14.22
C THR A 140 -1.20 20.50 13.11
N PHE A 141 -0.43 21.00 12.14
CA PHE A 141 0.20 20.10 11.17
C PHE A 141 1.27 19.23 11.83
N TYR A 142 1.43 18.03 11.29
CA TYR A 142 2.44 17.04 11.68
C TYR A 142 2.78 16.16 10.47
N GLY A 143 3.57 15.11 10.65
CA GLY A 143 3.80 14.08 9.63
C GLY A 143 5.27 13.86 9.31
N ASP A 144 5.52 12.99 8.32
CA ASP A 144 6.85 12.59 7.87
C ASP A 144 7.10 13.04 6.42
N TYR A 145 8.32 13.48 6.09
CA TYR A 145 8.70 13.94 4.75
C TYR A 145 8.66 12.84 3.66
N ALA A 146 8.55 11.57 4.05
CA ALA A 146 8.21 10.48 3.13
C ALA A 146 6.76 10.55 2.61
N SER A 147 5.91 11.38 3.21
CA SER A 147 4.55 11.62 2.72
C SER A 147 4.56 12.30 1.35
N SER A 148 3.55 12.00 0.53
CA SER A 148 3.40 12.58 -0.81
C SER A 148 1.92 12.75 -1.15
N ILE A 149 1.63 13.63 -2.11
CA ILE A 149 0.30 13.73 -2.71
C ILE A 149 0.39 13.44 -4.20
N PHE A 150 -0.70 13.01 -4.82
CA PHE A 150 -0.68 12.58 -6.21
C PHE A 150 -2.01 12.89 -6.92
N SER A 151 -1.93 13.01 -8.25
CA SER A 151 -3.07 13.00 -9.15
C SER A 151 -2.92 11.79 -10.07
N LEU A 152 -4.02 11.13 -10.41
CA LEU A 152 -4.08 9.96 -11.29
C LEU A 152 -4.90 10.27 -12.55
N LEU A 153 -5.97 11.04 -12.40
CA LEU A 153 -6.79 11.56 -13.49
C LEU A 153 -7.02 13.06 -13.33
N PRO A 154 -7.01 13.84 -14.43
CA PRO A 154 -6.82 13.41 -15.83
C PRO A 154 -5.34 13.15 -16.20
N ARG A 155 -4.40 13.57 -15.34
CA ARG A 155 -2.96 13.38 -15.57
C ARG A 155 -2.30 12.80 -14.32
N ALA A 156 -1.62 11.68 -14.52
CA ALA A 156 -0.87 11.01 -13.48
C ALA A 156 0.40 11.80 -13.10
N ASN A 157 0.54 12.16 -11.82
CA ASN A 157 1.77 12.74 -11.27
C ASN A 157 1.84 12.53 -9.74
N VAL A 158 3.06 12.39 -9.21
CA VAL A 158 3.34 12.23 -7.78
C VAL A 158 4.19 13.41 -7.30
N TYR A 159 3.75 14.04 -6.22
CA TYR A 159 4.35 15.24 -5.63
C TYR A 159 4.88 14.90 -4.23
N PRO A 160 6.19 14.63 -4.08
CA PRO A 160 6.80 14.39 -2.78
C PRO A 160 6.84 15.67 -1.95
N ALA A 161 7.05 15.56 -0.63
CA ALA A 161 7.25 16.71 0.21
C ALA A 161 8.44 17.56 -0.28
N SER A 162 8.25 18.87 -0.40
CA SER A 162 9.25 19.79 -0.98
C SER A 162 10.39 20.14 -0.04
N GLY A 163 10.23 19.87 1.26
CA GLY A 163 11.18 20.27 2.31
C GLY A 163 11.09 21.76 2.71
N ILE A 164 10.21 22.56 2.09
CA ILE A 164 10.12 24.01 2.35
C ILE A 164 9.48 24.31 3.71
N ASN A 165 8.59 23.43 4.19
CA ASN A 165 7.95 23.55 5.51
C ASN A 165 7.47 22.18 6.02
N GLY A 166 7.13 22.11 7.31
CA GLY A 166 6.64 20.90 7.98
C GLY A 166 5.13 20.72 7.98
N ASN A 167 4.37 21.42 7.14
CA ASN A 167 2.90 21.38 7.16
C ASN A 167 2.33 20.16 6.41
N LEU A 168 2.79 18.95 6.73
CA LEU A 168 2.65 17.78 5.87
C LEU A 168 1.25 17.15 5.94
N GLN A 169 0.76 16.86 7.14
CA GLN A 169 -0.48 16.14 7.41
C GLN A 169 -1.34 16.89 8.43
N TRP A 170 -2.66 16.81 8.28
CA TRP A 170 -3.66 17.44 9.13
C TRP A 170 -4.76 16.45 9.49
N CYS A 171 -5.22 16.44 10.74
CA CYS A 171 -6.36 15.64 11.18
C CYS A 171 -7.11 16.36 12.30
N GLY A 172 -8.09 17.17 11.92
CA GLY A 172 -8.91 17.96 12.83
C GLY A 172 -10.18 17.21 13.24
N VAL A 173 -10.46 17.14 14.53
CA VAL A 173 -11.66 16.47 15.07
C VAL A 173 -12.29 17.32 16.17
N SER A 174 -13.58 17.60 16.05
CA SER A 174 -14.39 18.31 17.05
C SER A 174 -13.86 19.70 17.46
N PHE A 175 -13.13 20.38 16.58
CA PHE A 175 -12.71 21.76 16.80
C PHE A 175 -13.81 22.75 16.42
N SER A 176 -14.03 23.77 17.25
CA SER A 176 -15.00 24.84 16.98
C SER A 176 -14.46 25.91 16.03
N GLN A 177 -13.15 26.17 16.06
CA GLN A 177 -12.50 27.25 15.30
C GLN A 177 -11.56 26.76 14.19
N LEU A 178 -11.21 25.47 14.20
CA LEU A 178 -10.31 24.87 13.21
C LEU A 178 -11.07 23.93 12.28
N PRO A 179 -10.60 23.73 11.04
CA PRO A 179 -11.21 22.80 10.10
C PRO A 179 -11.20 21.36 10.64
N ASN A 180 -12.37 20.72 10.64
CA ASN A 180 -12.51 19.31 10.96
C ASN A 180 -12.44 18.49 9.67
N GLY A 181 -11.61 17.45 9.65
CA GLY A 181 -11.30 16.70 8.44
C GLY A 181 -9.84 16.27 8.39
N VAL A 182 -9.46 15.63 7.29
CA VAL A 182 -8.09 15.18 7.03
C VAL A 182 -7.50 15.93 5.85
N GLY A 183 -6.20 16.21 5.88
CA GLY A 183 -5.56 16.93 4.79
C GLY A 183 -4.06 16.77 4.73
N PHE A 184 -3.52 17.32 3.64
CA PHE A 184 -2.11 17.32 3.28
C PHE A 184 -1.69 18.71 2.81
N GLY A 185 -0.58 19.21 3.35
CA GLY A 185 0.11 20.36 2.79
C GLY A 185 -0.60 21.69 2.96
N GLY A 186 0.17 22.78 2.79
CA GLY A 186 -0.36 24.14 2.74
C GLY A 186 -0.43 24.78 4.12
N GLN A 187 -1.57 25.41 4.41
CA GLN A 187 -1.83 26.11 5.67
C GLN A 187 -3.30 25.92 6.06
N VAL A 188 -3.63 26.19 7.33
CA VAL A 188 -5.00 26.05 7.83
C VAL A 188 -5.96 26.88 6.96
N GLY A 189 -6.96 26.23 6.37
CA GLY A 189 -7.93 26.84 5.45
C GLY A 189 -7.49 26.93 3.98
N HIS A 190 -6.21 26.69 3.68
CA HIS A 190 -5.65 26.68 2.32
C HIS A 190 -4.73 25.47 2.14
N PHE A 191 -5.34 24.29 2.16
CA PHE A 191 -4.66 23.01 2.06
C PHE A 191 -4.29 22.64 0.62
N GLY A 192 -3.23 21.85 0.46
CA GLY A 192 -2.89 21.22 -0.82
C GLY A 192 -3.95 20.19 -1.24
N LEU A 193 -4.38 19.39 -0.27
CA LEU A 193 -5.53 18.50 -0.34
C LEU A 193 -6.18 18.47 1.04
N PHE A 194 -7.50 18.60 1.11
CA PHE A 194 -8.27 18.49 2.35
C PHE A 194 -9.62 17.88 2.05
N LEU A 195 -10.03 16.96 2.91
CA LEU A 195 -11.33 16.30 2.91
C LEU A 195 -12.04 16.69 4.20
N ASP A 196 -13.19 17.33 4.07
CA ASP A 196 -13.99 17.80 5.20
C ASP A 196 -14.55 16.63 6.01
N ALA A 197 -14.83 16.85 7.30
CA ALA A 197 -15.42 15.84 8.17
C ALA A 197 -16.85 15.41 7.77
N SER A 198 -17.51 16.10 6.84
CA SER A 198 -18.71 15.59 6.17
C SER A 198 -18.43 14.43 5.21
N LEU A 199 -17.18 14.27 4.76
CA LEU A 199 -16.78 13.41 3.63
C LEU A 199 -17.51 13.70 2.31
N ASP A 200 -18.28 14.79 2.22
CA ASP A 200 -19.04 15.20 1.04
C ASP A 200 -18.30 16.24 0.18
N THR A 201 -17.41 17.00 0.82
CA THR A 201 -16.70 18.12 0.19
C THR A 201 -15.23 18.11 0.57
N GLY A 202 -14.43 18.77 -0.26
CA GLY A 202 -13.02 18.95 0.00
C GLY A 202 -12.46 20.17 -0.70
N MET A 203 -11.19 20.44 -0.42
CA MET A 203 -10.42 21.51 -1.03
C MET A 203 -9.11 20.97 -1.58
N SER A 204 -8.68 21.46 -2.73
CA SER A 204 -7.32 21.24 -3.23
C SER A 204 -6.80 22.53 -3.84
N ARG A 205 -5.65 23.01 -3.37
CA ARG A 205 -5.06 24.24 -3.89
C ARG A 205 -3.58 24.04 -4.18
N PRO A 206 -2.98 24.90 -5.02
CA PRO A 206 -1.54 24.92 -5.16
C PRO A 206 -0.86 25.06 -3.80
N SER A 207 0.15 24.22 -3.54
CA SER A 207 0.80 24.14 -2.23
C SER A 207 2.31 24.05 -2.36
N ALA A 208 3.00 24.95 -1.67
CA ALA A 208 4.46 24.92 -1.58
C ALA A 208 4.98 23.70 -0.82
N THR A 209 4.19 23.11 0.10
CA THR A 209 4.60 21.96 0.91
C THR A 209 4.91 20.72 0.06
N TYR A 210 4.22 20.56 -1.07
CA TYR A 210 4.44 19.46 -2.02
C TYR A 210 4.83 19.94 -3.42
N ALA A 211 5.01 21.25 -3.61
CA ALA A 211 5.17 21.88 -4.93
C ALA A 211 4.10 21.42 -5.94
N SER A 212 2.87 21.21 -5.47
CA SER A 212 1.78 20.65 -6.26
C SER A 212 0.86 21.74 -6.81
N PRO A 213 0.21 21.52 -7.96
CA PRO A 213 -0.95 22.29 -8.39
C PRO A 213 -2.21 21.85 -7.61
N CYS A 214 -3.37 22.40 -7.99
CA CYS A 214 -4.67 21.80 -7.63
C CYS A 214 -4.77 20.40 -8.24
N LEU A 215 -5.14 19.40 -7.42
CA LEU A 215 -5.23 18.00 -7.82
C LEU A 215 -6.63 17.61 -8.29
N ALA A 216 -7.65 18.30 -7.78
CA ALA A 216 -9.05 18.07 -8.07
C ALA A 216 -9.52 18.81 -9.33
N SER A 217 -10.75 18.53 -9.77
CA SER A 217 -11.41 19.23 -10.88
C SER A 217 -11.61 20.74 -10.61
N SER A 218 -11.69 21.13 -9.35
CA SER A 218 -11.83 22.51 -8.88
C SER A 218 -11.19 22.67 -7.50
N GLN A 219 -10.86 23.92 -7.10
CA GLN A 219 -10.24 24.19 -5.81
C GLN A 219 -11.11 23.80 -4.60
N VAL A 220 -12.43 23.81 -4.81
CA VAL A 220 -13.42 23.24 -3.90
C VAL A 220 -14.18 22.20 -4.73
N PHE A 221 -14.24 20.97 -4.24
CA PHE A 221 -14.81 19.86 -4.98
C PHE A 221 -15.86 19.10 -4.15
N GLN A 222 -16.80 18.46 -4.83
CA GLN A 222 -17.71 17.50 -4.23
C GLN A 222 -17.13 16.10 -4.38
N VAL A 223 -17.16 15.35 -3.29
CA VAL A 223 -16.68 13.98 -3.24
C VAL A 223 -17.69 13.05 -3.91
N ASP A 224 -17.17 12.10 -4.69
CA ASP A 224 -17.93 10.95 -5.19
C ASP A 224 -17.60 9.71 -4.36
N VAL A 225 -16.31 9.34 -4.30
CA VAL A 225 -15.85 8.17 -3.53
C VAL A 225 -14.55 8.48 -2.82
N VAL A 226 -14.45 8.03 -1.57
CA VAL A 226 -13.23 8.01 -0.75
C VAL A 226 -12.84 6.57 -0.45
N GLU A 227 -11.56 6.27 -0.63
CA GLU A 227 -10.94 5.04 -0.13
C GLU A 227 -9.72 5.35 0.74
N ALA A 228 -9.48 4.48 1.72
CA ALA A 228 -8.23 4.45 2.47
C ALA A 228 -7.66 3.05 2.49
N TRP A 229 -6.36 2.96 2.20
CA TRP A 229 -5.62 1.72 2.07
C TRP A 229 -4.44 1.71 3.04
N LEU A 230 -4.18 0.59 3.69
CA LEU A 230 -2.98 0.34 4.48
C LEU A 230 -1.87 -0.18 3.56
N LEU A 231 -0.68 0.40 3.65
CA LEU A 231 0.50 -0.02 2.91
C LEU A 231 1.42 -0.75 3.89
N GLN A 232 1.43 -2.08 3.94
CA GLN A 232 2.24 -2.81 4.91
C GLN A 232 2.89 -4.07 4.32
N PRO A 233 3.97 -4.59 4.94
CA PRO A 233 4.38 -5.97 4.69
C PRO A 233 3.23 -6.92 5.06
N PRO A 234 3.17 -8.12 4.45
CA PRO A 234 2.12 -9.09 4.77
C PRO A 234 2.15 -9.35 6.27
N GLU A 235 0.99 -9.35 6.93
CA GLU A 235 0.92 -9.77 8.33
C GLU A 235 1.46 -11.21 8.38
N GLU A 236 2.64 -11.42 8.99
CA GLU A 236 3.03 -12.77 9.39
C GLU A 236 1.92 -13.24 10.33
N GLU A 237 1.21 -14.32 9.96
CA GLU A 237 0.16 -14.91 10.79
C GLU A 237 0.73 -15.14 12.20
N GLN A 238 0.39 -14.25 13.14
CA GLN A 238 0.63 -14.49 14.56
C GLN A 238 -0.35 -15.57 15.00
N GLN A 239 0.05 -16.81 14.72
CA GLN A 239 -0.62 -18.00 15.17
C GLN A 239 -0.35 -18.19 16.66
N GLY A 240 -1.36 -17.93 17.48
CA GLY A 240 -1.50 -18.49 18.82
C GLY A 240 -1.07 -17.59 19.99
N ASP A 241 -1.97 -17.54 20.98
CA ASP A 241 -1.71 -17.25 22.40
C ASP A 241 -1.96 -15.82 22.89
N ALA A 242 -3.24 -15.43 22.88
CA ALA A 242 -3.78 -14.45 23.83
C ALA A 242 -5.13 -14.92 24.41
N ALA A 243 -5.13 -16.08 25.07
CA ALA A 243 -6.20 -16.47 25.99
C ALA A 243 -5.58 -16.78 27.35
N GLY A 244 -5.76 -15.87 28.31
CA GLY A 244 -5.52 -16.13 29.74
C GLY A 244 -4.49 -15.23 30.42
N ALA A 245 -4.88 -14.01 30.76
CA ALA A 245 -4.18 -13.23 31.78
C ALA A 245 -5.18 -12.81 32.88
N ARG A 246 -5.35 -13.69 33.87
CA ARG A 246 -5.88 -13.35 35.19
C ARG A 246 -5.02 -14.01 36.27
N ASN A 247 -4.45 -13.15 37.13
CA ASN A 247 -3.84 -13.40 38.44
C ASN A 247 -2.59 -14.28 38.56
N GLY A 248 -1.58 -13.77 39.26
CA GLY A 248 -0.67 -14.62 40.04
C GLY A 248 0.76 -14.11 40.18
N SER A 249 1.15 -13.78 41.40
CA SER A 249 2.43 -13.24 41.84
C SER A 249 3.62 -14.25 41.80
N ARG A 250 4.83 -13.71 41.58
CA ARG A 250 6.18 -14.14 42.04
C ARG A 250 6.74 -15.50 41.58
N GLY A 251 7.96 -15.44 41.03
CA GLY A 251 9.00 -16.45 41.32
C GLY A 251 9.93 -16.81 40.16
N SER A 252 11.21 -16.45 40.34
CA SER A 252 12.41 -17.21 39.94
C SER A 252 12.69 -17.48 38.46
N GLY A 253 13.89 -17.09 38.04
CA GLY A 253 14.39 -17.19 36.68
C GLY A 253 14.31 -18.60 36.08
N LEU A 254 13.80 -18.65 34.85
CA LEU A 254 14.03 -19.72 33.91
C LEU A 254 14.65 -19.06 32.66
N SER A 255 15.94 -19.35 32.48
CA SER A 255 16.75 -18.94 31.34
C SER A 255 16.15 -19.47 30.04
N ALA A 256 16.35 -18.73 28.94
CA ALA A 256 15.83 -18.98 27.59
C ALA A 256 16.35 -20.29 26.92
N LEU A 257 16.74 -21.29 27.71
CA LEU A 257 17.41 -22.52 27.28
C LEU A 257 16.57 -23.79 27.47
N ASP A 258 15.33 -23.71 27.98
CA ASP A 258 14.45 -24.89 28.11
C ASP A 258 13.54 -25.15 26.89
N LYS A 259 13.65 -24.34 25.82
CA LYS A 259 12.78 -24.46 24.64
C LYS A 259 13.28 -25.45 23.57
N ALA A 260 14.32 -26.23 23.83
CA ALA A 260 14.94 -27.09 22.83
C ALA A 260 15.13 -28.54 23.32
N ARG A 261 14.02 -29.27 23.52
CA ARG A 261 14.08 -30.74 23.72
C ARG A 261 14.42 -31.51 22.43
N GLY A 262 14.22 -30.91 21.25
CA GLY A 262 14.59 -31.50 19.96
C GLY A 262 16.10 -31.47 19.67
N ASP A 263 16.81 -30.47 20.18
CA ASP A 263 18.19 -30.21 19.76
C ASP A 263 19.21 -31.11 20.49
N ARG A 264 18.82 -31.72 21.62
CA ARG A 264 19.67 -32.71 22.32
C ARG A 264 19.80 -34.03 21.56
N GLN A 265 18.81 -34.40 20.76
CA GLN A 265 18.88 -35.63 19.94
C GLN A 265 19.74 -35.44 18.69
N ILE A 266 19.78 -34.21 18.14
CA ILE A 266 20.60 -33.89 16.96
C ILE A 266 22.09 -33.93 17.31
N LEU A 267 22.51 -33.42 18.48
CA LEU A 267 23.91 -33.51 18.91
C LEU A 267 24.39 -34.94 19.20
N GLN A 268 23.47 -35.83 19.59
CA GLN A 268 23.81 -37.23 19.89
C GLN A 268 24.01 -38.07 18.62
N TRP A 269 23.31 -37.75 17.52
CA TRP A 269 23.51 -38.40 16.22
C TRP A 269 24.68 -37.83 15.42
N ALA A 270 25.14 -36.62 15.73
CA ALA A 270 26.26 -35.97 15.06
C ALA A 270 27.65 -36.45 15.52
N GLY A 271 27.74 -37.43 16.43
CA GLY A 271 29.01 -38.06 16.83
C GLY A 271 30.00 -37.12 17.53
N VAL A 272 29.51 -36.01 18.12
CA VAL A 272 30.37 -35.07 18.85
C VAL A 272 30.52 -35.56 20.30
N ASP A 273 31.43 -36.50 20.51
CA ASP A 273 31.88 -36.88 21.85
C ASP A 273 32.75 -35.76 22.43
N LYS A 274 32.20 -34.99 23.38
CA LYS A 274 33.00 -34.13 24.26
C LYS A 274 33.19 -34.83 25.59
N ASN A 275 34.30 -35.56 25.69
CA ASN A 275 34.90 -35.95 26.97
C ASN A 275 35.20 -34.67 27.77
N TYR A 276 34.47 -34.45 28.86
CA TYR A 276 34.89 -33.50 29.90
C TYR A 276 35.64 -34.28 30.97
N SER A 277 36.94 -33.99 31.05
CA SER A 277 37.84 -34.37 32.14
C SER A 277 37.25 -33.93 33.48
N ALA A 278 37.12 -34.88 34.41
CA ALA A 278 36.78 -34.61 35.80
C ALA A 278 37.92 -33.81 36.46
N GLY A 279 37.71 -32.51 36.63
CA GLY A 279 38.53 -31.64 37.47
C GLY A 279 38.19 -31.88 38.94
N ILE A 280 39.20 -32.33 39.67
CA ILE A 280 39.28 -32.58 41.12
C ILE A 280 38.64 -31.44 41.93
N LYS A 281 37.82 -31.80 42.93
CA LYS A 281 37.42 -30.92 44.04
C LYS A 281 38.12 -31.44 45.28
N ASP A 282 38.88 -30.56 45.95
CA ASP A 282 39.49 -30.85 47.24
C ASP A 282 38.41 -31.00 48.32
N GLU A 283 38.55 -32.04 49.13
CA GLU A 283 37.72 -32.33 50.32
C GLU A 283 38.09 -31.36 51.45
N PRO A 284 37.11 -30.81 52.20
CA PRO A 284 37.39 -30.09 53.43
C PRO A 284 37.73 -31.07 54.57
N ILE A 285 38.79 -30.75 55.32
CA ILE A 285 39.23 -31.45 56.53
C ILE A 285 38.22 -31.19 57.66
N GLU A 286 37.68 -32.25 58.25
CA GLU A 286 36.97 -32.20 59.52
C GLU A 286 37.97 -32.15 60.67
N ASP A 287 37.86 -31.11 61.50
CA ASP A 287 37.85 -31.16 62.99
C ASP A 287 37.41 -29.79 63.55
#